data_AF-A0A5E4I612-F1
#
_entry.id   AF-A0A5E4I612-F1
#
_cell.length_a   1.000
_cell.length_b   1.000
_cell.length_c   1.000
_cell.angle_alpha   90.00
_cell.angle_beta   90.00
_cell.angle_gamma   90.00
#
_symmetry.space_group_name_H-M   'P 1'
#
loop_
_entity.id
_entity.type
_entity.pdbx_description
1 polymer ?
#
loop_
_entity_poly.entity_id
_entity_poly.type
_entity_poly.pdbx_seq_one_letter_code
_entity_poly.pdbx_strand_id
1 'polypeptide(L)'
;MVAASGTMDSPEFLHKLTPPKEQWTPVDTALHAPKTFFFEYSKAQDYMFPAIRHSFNHHYENNFLYHRICEINKVTPEMITSKKDLNKIPLLPDAFFKDYPDGKGFLNWLKTIFSGSLPKPVFNTDNPSHDEVIEEFNKKGISIMFTSGTSGRFSFIPRDTRSWNRVRYSAMKSVIELMDYNPNDQVILLIPDPRQTNLTIASLFGISYDLYDPVNIHVALDMKITTQFLRMQRDETIGISEKIKAKALSTISPLVQRTSDLRIMHLLEHIEQSGKRVNICGPPFWLDRIIERMKKEGKFVHLPESQILTGGGWKADENKRLPEEAFREKVEETLGIPQERYHDVYAMSECSSVFLSCEGHYKHIPPLIIPLILDEDLNQLGYEQVGRFAFIDPLPDSYPGFIITGDRVKILERCPKCQREGPVLDVEVTRMPGSEGRGCAAVMAELMQQDGEEYNTFPVG
;
A
#
# COMPACT_ATOMS: atom_id res chain seq x y z
N MET A 1 12.42 -20.93 18.04
CA MET A 1 13.22 -20.12 19.00
C MET A 1 14.11 -19.21 18.18
N VAL A 2 13.67 -17.97 17.94
CA VAL A 2 14.50 -16.96 17.27
C VAL A 2 15.39 -16.34 18.34
N ALA A 3 16.71 -16.45 18.15
CA ALA A 3 17.69 -15.90 19.06
C ALA A 3 17.60 -14.37 19.06
N ALA A 4 17.06 -13.82 20.15
CA ALA A 4 17.30 -12.45 20.55
C ALA A 4 18.75 -12.36 21.07
N SER A 5 19.71 -12.02 20.20
CA SER A 5 21.04 -11.63 20.66
C SER A 5 21.78 -10.79 19.62
N GLY A 6 21.86 -9.50 19.89
CA GLY A 6 22.68 -8.54 19.16
C GLY A 6 21.94 -7.23 18.97
N THR A 7 22.41 -6.16 19.63
CA THR A 7 22.05 -4.80 19.25
C THR A 7 22.57 -4.55 17.84
N MET A 8 21.77 -4.90 16.82
CA MET A 8 22.06 -4.47 15.47
C MET A 8 21.79 -2.97 15.42
N ASP A 9 22.84 -2.18 15.16
CA ASP A 9 22.65 -0.85 14.62
C ASP A 9 21.68 -0.95 13.43
N SER A 10 20.82 0.05 13.26
CA SER A 10 19.85 0.06 12.16
C SER A 10 20.60 -0.17 10.84
N PRO A 11 20.13 -1.06 9.94
CA PRO A 11 20.79 -1.31 8.68
C PRO A 11 21.12 0.00 7.93
N GLU A 12 22.28 0.05 7.28
CA GLU A 12 22.83 1.28 6.70
C GLU A 12 21.85 1.99 5.74
N PHE A 13 21.04 1.22 5.02
CA PHE A 13 20.03 1.75 4.12
C PHE A 13 18.94 2.58 4.83
N LEU A 14 18.61 2.30 6.09
CA LEU A 14 17.64 3.09 6.86
C LEU A 14 18.19 4.48 7.20
N HIS A 15 19.52 4.62 7.33
CA HIS A 15 20.14 5.94 7.55
C HIS A 15 19.91 6.88 6.36
N LYS A 16 19.81 6.36 5.13
CA LYS A 16 19.51 7.17 3.93
C LYS A 16 18.11 7.81 3.99
N LEU A 17 17.20 7.25 4.79
CA LEU A 17 15.84 7.74 4.99
C LEU A 17 15.69 8.56 6.28
N THR A 18 16.73 8.63 7.10
CA THR A 18 16.70 9.26 8.42
C THR A 18 17.38 10.63 8.33
N PRO A 19 16.68 11.74 8.63
CA PRO A 19 17.30 13.05 8.65
C PRO A 19 18.34 13.15 9.78
N PRO A 20 19.29 14.11 9.70
CA PRO A 20 20.22 14.41 10.79
C PRO A 20 19.47 14.65 12.11
N LYS A 21 20.03 14.18 13.23
CA LYS A 21 19.34 14.16 14.53
C LYS A 21 18.96 15.56 15.01
N GLU A 22 19.73 16.57 14.64
CA GLU A 22 19.48 17.98 14.95
C GLU A 22 18.22 18.53 14.27
N GLN A 23 17.73 17.85 13.24
CA GLN A 23 16.52 18.21 12.47
C GLN A 23 15.29 17.39 12.86
N TRP A 24 15.40 16.54 13.88
CA TRP A 24 14.29 15.70 14.32
C TRP A 24 13.20 16.53 14.98
N THR A 25 11.98 16.36 14.47
CA THR A 25 10.77 16.76 15.18
C THR A 25 10.32 15.63 16.11
N PRO A 26 9.28 15.84 16.93
CA PRO A 26 8.67 14.75 17.68
C PRO A 26 8.23 13.57 16.80
N VAL A 27 7.84 13.81 15.54
CA VAL A 27 7.47 12.76 14.59
C VAL A 27 8.68 11.90 14.21
N ASP A 28 9.82 12.52 13.91
CA ASP A 28 11.05 11.76 13.59
C ASP A 28 11.57 11.02 14.81
N THR A 29 11.39 11.59 16.00
CA THR A 29 11.71 10.91 17.25
C THR A 29 10.85 9.65 17.41
N ALA A 30 9.54 9.73 17.17
CA ALA A 30 8.65 8.57 17.24
C ALA A 30 9.00 7.50 16.19
N LEU A 31 9.42 7.90 14.99
CA LEU A 31 9.77 6.99 13.92
C LEU A 31 11.14 6.30 14.11
N HIS A 32 12.16 7.06 14.53
CA HIS A 32 13.55 6.62 14.45
C HIS A 32 14.20 6.32 15.82
N ALA A 33 13.65 6.81 16.94
CA ALA A 33 14.19 6.50 18.26
C ALA A 33 13.91 5.04 18.71
N PRO A 34 12.72 4.45 18.44
CA PRO A 34 12.47 3.07 18.81
C PRO A 34 13.37 2.10 18.04
N LYS A 35 14.02 1.19 18.77
CA LYS A 35 14.87 0.14 18.15
C LYS A 35 14.04 -0.90 17.42
N THR A 36 12.90 -1.29 18.01
CA THR A 36 11.94 -2.24 17.43
C THR A 36 10.55 -1.63 17.47
N PHE A 37 9.69 -2.05 16.55
CA PHE A 37 8.29 -1.63 16.50
C PHE A 37 7.36 -2.64 17.16
N PHE A 38 7.62 -3.94 16.99
CA PHE A 38 6.67 -4.98 17.40
C PHE A 38 7.12 -5.77 18.64
N PHE A 39 8.40 -5.69 19.02
CA PHE A 39 8.91 -6.35 20.23
C PHE A 39 8.84 -5.44 21.47
N GLU A 40 9.07 -4.14 21.31
CA GLU A 40 8.97 -3.14 22.38
C GLU A 40 7.88 -2.10 22.07
N TYR A 41 6.70 -2.57 21.64
CA TYR A 41 5.60 -1.74 21.15
C TYR A 41 5.22 -0.64 22.14
N SER A 42 5.13 -1.00 23.43
CA SER A 42 4.75 -0.05 24.48
C SER A 42 5.75 1.11 24.61
N LYS A 43 7.06 0.83 24.46
CA LYS A 43 8.11 1.85 24.48
C LYS A 43 8.08 2.72 23.23
N ALA A 44 7.79 2.13 22.07
CA ALA A 44 7.62 2.89 20.84
C ALA A 44 6.43 3.87 20.94
N GLN A 45 5.34 3.45 21.60
CA GLN A 45 4.15 4.27 21.87
C GLN A 45 4.37 5.44 22.84
N ASP A 46 5.46 5.46 23.61
CA ASP A 46 5.77 6.57 24.51
C ASP A 46 6.08 7.88 23.75
N TYR A 47 6.57 7.76 22.51
CA TYR A 47 6.89 8.90 21.66
C TYR A 47 5.68 9.44 20.88
N MET A 48 4.56 8.72 20.87
CA MET A 48 3.45 9.01 19.97
C MET A 48 2.66 10.25 20.33
N PHE A 49 2.42 10.51 21.62
CA PHE A 49 1.61 11.68 21.99
C PHE A 49 2.26 13.01 21.56
N PRO A 50 3.57 13.25 21.82
CA PRO A 50 4.27 14.41 21.27
C PRO A 50 4.24 14.48 19.73
N ALA A 51 4.40 13.35 19.04
CA ALA A 51 4.35 13.28 17.58
C ALA A 51 2.98 13.69 17.02
N ILE A 52 1.89 13.15 17.59
CA ILE A 52 0.52 13.47 17.19
C ILE A 52 0.21 14.93 17.45
N ARG A 53 0.57 15.47 18.63
CA ARG A 53 0.35 16.89 18.93
C ARG A 53 1.10 17.80 17.97
N HIS A 54 2.35 17.45 17.64
CA HIS A 54 3.15 18.19 16.66
C HIS A 54 2.52 18.16 15.26
N SER A 55 2.15 16.98 14.78
CA SER A 55 1.47 16.80 13.48
C SER A 55 0.13 17.54 13.45
N PHE A 56 -0.70 17.42 14.48
CA PHE A 56 -1.98 18.13 14.55
C PHE A 56 -1.81 19.65 14.49
N ASN A 57 -0.86 20.21 15.25
CA ASN A 57 -0.55 21.65 15.20
C ASN A 57 -0.07 22.08 13.81
N HIS A 58 0.84 21.31 13.22
CA HIS A 58 1.36 21.57 11.87
C HIS A 58 0.25 21.62 10.83
N HIS A 59 -0.65 20.64 10.80
CA HIS A 59 -1.77 20.63 9.87
C HIS A 59 -2.80 21.73 10.17
N TYR A 60 -3.06 22.01 11.44
CA TYR A 60 -3.95 23.11 11.83
C TYR A 60 -3.45 24.46 11.32
N GLU A 61 -2.14 24.72 11.36
CA GLU A 61 -1.54 25.98 10.92
C GLU A 61 -1.34 26.05 9.40
N ASN A 62 -0.98 24.92 8.77
CA ASN A 62 -0.44 24.92 7.41
C ASN A 62 -1.34 24.26 6.36
N ASN A 63 -2.48 23.69 6.75
CA ASN A 63 -3.43 23.10 5.81
C ASN A 63 -4.74 23.89 5.81
N PHE A 64 -5.01 24.61 4.71
CA PHE A 64 -6.16 25.50 4.59
C PHE A 64 -7.48 24.78 4.89
N LEU A 65 -7.71 23.61 4.30
CA LEU A 65 -8.98 22.92 4.48
C LEU A 65 -9.08 22.30 5.87
N TYR A 66 -8.02 21.65 6.34
CA TYR A 66 -8.03 21.03 7.66
C TYR A 66 -8.25 22.07 8.77
N HIS A 67 -7.68 23.26 8.62
CA HIS A 67 -7.95 24.40 9.50
C HIS A 67 -9.45 24.73 9.54
N ARG A 68 -10.12 24.84 8.38
CA ARG A 68 -11.58 25.08 8.32
C ARG A 68 -12.39 23.97 8.98
N ILE A 69 -11.97 22.72 8.81
CA ILE A 69 -12.62 21.58 9.48
C ILE A 69 -12.47 21.71 11.00
N CYS A 70 -11.29 22.10 11.49
CA CYS A 70 -11.07 22.35 12.91
C CYS A 70 -11.92 23.51 13.45
N GLU A 71 -12.06 24.61 12.70
CA GLU A 71 -12.93 25.74 13.07
C GLU A 71 -14.40 25.31 13.20
N ILE A 72 -14.91 24.53 12.23
CA ILE A 72 -16.29 24.01 12.25
C ILE A 72 -16.52 23.11 13.46
N ASN A 73 -15.54 22.24 13.76
CA ASN A 73 -15.59 21.34 14.91
C ASN A 73 -15.26 22.05 16.24
N LYS A 74 -14.85 23.32 16.20
CA LYS A 74 -14.43 24.12 17.37
C LYS A 74 -13.31 23.45 18.17
N VAL A 75 -12.34 22.85 17.46
CA VAL A 75 -11.18 22.19 18.07
C VAL A 75 -9.92 22.96 17.70
N THR A 76 -9.06 23.19 18.69
CA THR A 76 -7.75 23.83 18.49
C THR A 76 -6.63 22.97 19.09
N PRO A 77 -5.36 23.16 18.66
CA PRO A 77 -4.22 22.42 19.20
C PRO A 77 -4.06 22.51 20.73
N GLU A 78 -4.48 23.61 21.36
CA GLU A 78 -4.40 23.80 22.82
C GLU A 78 -5.32 22.86 23.59
N MET A 79 -6.36 22.32 22.95
CA MET A 79 -7.29 21.37 23.56
C MET A 79 -6.71 19.95 23.67
N ILE A 80 -5.60 19.67 23.00
CA ILE A 80 -4.95 18.35 22.96
C ILE A 80 -3.80 18.33 23.97
N THR A 81 -4.14 18.11 25.24
CA THR A 81 -3.18 18.18 26.36
C THR A 81 -2.72 16.82 26.85
N SER A 82 -3.46 15.76 26.53
CA SER A 82 -3.19 14.39 26.96
C SER A 82 -3.65 13.35 25.93
N LYS A 83 -3.23 12.10 26.11
CA LYS A 83 -3.71 10.95 25.29
C LYS A 83 -5.23 10.80 25.28
N LYS A 84 -5.92 11.26 26.33
CA LYS A 84 -7.40 11.22 26.43
C LYS A 84 -8.10 12.21 25.52
N ASP A 85 -7.38 13.22 25.02
CA ASP A 85 -7.91 14.26 24.15
C ASP A 85 -7.81 13.89 22.67
N LEU A 86 -7.15 12.78 22.31
CA LEU A 86 -6.92 12.40 20.91
C LEU A 86 -8.22 12.17 20.13
N ASN A 87 -9.29 11.73 20.80
CA ASN A 87 -10.61 11.56 20.20
C ASN A 87 -11.26 12.91 19.78
N LYS A 88 -10.71 14.05 20.19
CA LYS A 88 -11.18 15.38 19.76
C LYS A 88 -10.59 15.78 18.41
N ILE A 89 -9.52 15.14 17.93
CA ILE A 89 -8.89 15.47 16.65
C ILE A 89 -9.88 15.14 15.52
N PRO A 90 -10.29 16.12 14.70
CA PRO A 90 -11.20 15.85 13.58
C PRO A 90 -10.58 14.87 12.59
N LEU A 91 -11.32 13.82 12.25
CA LEU A 91 -10.95 12.82 11.26
C LEU A 91 -11.53 13.17 9.88
N LEU A 92 -10.81 12.80 8.83
CA LEU A 92 -11.15 13.01 7.43
C LEU A 92 -11.63 11.72 6.79
N PRO A 93 -12.79 11.69 6.11
CA PRO A 93 -13.18 10.55 5.29
C PRO A 93 -12.15 10.32 4.18
N ASP A 94 -11.79 9.06 3.94
CA ASP A 94 -10.88 8.67 2.86
C ASP A 94 -11.37 9.07 1.46
N ALA A 95 -12.67 9.35 1.30
CA ALA A 95 -13.29 9.86 0.06
C ALA A 95 -12.79 11.26 -0.30
N PHE A 96 -12.26 11.99 0.68
CA PHE A 96 -11.75 13.34 0.50
C PHE A 96 -10.65 13.41 -0.59
N PHE A 97 -9.79 12.40 -0.67
CA PHE A 97 -8.70 12.33 -1.65
C PHE A 97 -9.14 11.98 -3.07
N LYS A 98 -10.45 11.75 -3.27
CA LYS A 98 -11.06 11.50 -4.57
C LYS A 98 -11.89 12.69 -5.07
N ASP A 99 -12.28 13.62 -4.20
CA ASP A 99 -13.26 14.66 -4.53
C ASP A 99 -12.63 15.91 -5.17
N TYR A 100 -11.91 15.71 -6.27
CA TYR A 100 -11.29 16.79 -7.02
C TYR A 100 -12.10 17.20 -8.24
N PRO A 101 -12.18 18.51 -8.56
CA PRO A 101 -12.75 18.97 -9.82
C PRO A 101 -11.78 18.71 -10.99
N ASP A 102 -12.33 18.52 -12.20
CA ASP A 102 -11.55 18.32 -13.41
C ASP A 102 -10.81 19.58 -13.89
N GLY A 103 -9.82 19.39 -14.77
CA GLY A 103 -9.07 20.45 -15.44
C GLY A 103 -8.30 21.36 -14.48
N LYS A 104 -8.36 22.69 -14.68
CA LYS A 104 -7.64 23.68 -13.83
C LYS A 104 -8.05 23.59 -12.35
N GLY A 105 -9.22 23.06 -12.04
CA GLY A 105 -9.69 22.87 -10.67
C GLY A 105 -8.81 21.89 -9.87
N PHE A 106 -8.28 20.85 -10.52
CA PHE A 106 -7.45 19.82 -9.89
C PHE A 106 -6.23 20.40 -9.17
N LEU A 107 -5.54 21.35 -9.81
CA LEU A 107 -4.37 22.02 -9.24
C LEU A 107 -4.71 22.85 -8.00
N ASN A 108 -5.87 23.50 -7.99
CA ASN A 108 -6.32 24.25 -6.83
C ASN A 108 -6.72 23.31 -5.69
N TRP A 109 -7.40 22.22 -6.02
CA TRP A 109 -7.73 21.19 -5.04
C TRP A 109 -6.47 20.57 -4.42
N LEU A 110 -5.44 20.22 -5.21
CA LEU A 110 -4.17 19.73 -4.67
C LEU A 110 -3.55 20.68 -3.64
N LYS A 111 -3.63 22.00 -3.86
CA LYS A 111 -3.16 23.01 -2.88
C LYS A 111 -4.00 23.03 -1.60
N THR A 112 -5.29 22.73 -1.68
CA THR A 112 -6.16 22.72 -0.49
C THR A 112 -5.94 21.51 0.40
N ILE A 113 -5.50 20.38 -0.16
CA ILE A 113 -5.27 19.14 0.61
C ILE A 113 -3.83 19.04 1.12
N PHE A 114 -2.89 19.75 0.48
CA PHE A 114 -1.49 19.77 0.88
C PHE A 114 -1.26 20.69 2.08
N SER A 115 -0.44 20.24 3.02
CA SER A 115 -0.03 21.02 4.19
C SER A 115 1.29 21.73 3.88
N GLY A 116 1.28 23.06 3.91
CA GLY A 116 2.41 23.89 3.52
C GLY A 116 2.34 24.35 2.06
N SER A 117 3.51 24.60 1.46
CA SER A 117 3.59 25.17 0.11
C SER A 117 3.91 24.12 -0.95
N LEU A 118 3.07 24.03 -1.97
CA LEU A 118 3.40 23.30 -3.19
C LEU A 118 4.35 24.13 -4.08
N PRO A 119 5.35 23.50 -4.73
CA PRO A 119 6.21 24.20 -5.66
C PRO A 119 5.42 24.64 -6.90
N LYS A 120 5.83 25.75 -7.54
CA LYS A 120 5.15 26.26 -8.73
C LYS A 120 5.33 25.29 -9.91
N PRO A 121 4.25 24.69 -10.44
CA PRO A 121 4.34 23.81 -11.59
C PRO A 121 4.45 24.62 -12.89
N VAL A 122 5.10 24.05 -13.90
CA VAL A 122 5.22 24.61 -15.25
C VAL A 122 4.65 23.60 -16.25
N PHE A 123 3.68 24.02 -17.05
CA PHE A 123 3.04 23.18 -18.06
C PHE A 123 3.15 23.82 -19.44
N ASN A 124 3.23 22.99 -20.47
CA ASN A 124 3.23 23.44 -21.88
C ASN A 124 1.81 23.74 -22.42
N THR A 125 0.78 23.45 -21.63
CA THR A 125 -0.64 23.60 -21.97
C THR A 125 -1.39 24.24 -20.81
N ASP A 126 -2.48 24.96 -21.13
CA ASP A 126 -3.42 25.51 -20.15
C ASP A 126 -4.26 24.43 -19.44
N ASN A 127 -4.33 23.23 -20.00
CA ASN A 127 -5.14 22.14 -19.45
C ASN A 127 -4.32 20.84 -19.37
N PRO A 128 -3.37 20.73 -18.43
CA PRO A 128 -2.55 19.54 -18.27
C PRO A 128 -3.41 18.36 -17.80
N SER A 129 -3.09 17.17 -18.31
CA SER A 129 -3.61 15.90 -17.81
C SER A 129 -3.12 15.60 -16.38
N HIS A 130 -3.82 14.72 -15.66
CA HIS A 130 -3.36 14.28 -14.33
C HIS A 130 -1.93 13.71 -14.36
N ASP A 131 -1.57 12.96 -15.42
CA ASP A 131 -0.24 12.39 -15.57
C ASP A 131 0.84 13.49 -15.74
N GLU A 132 0.58 14.55 -16.51
CA GLU A 132 1.48 15.71 -16.64
C GLU A 132 1.63 16.46 -15.32
N VAL A 133 0.53 16.62 -14.56
CA VAL A 133 0.56 17.22 -13.22
C VAL A 133 1.43 16.40 -12.27
N ILE A 134 1.22 15.07 -12.22
CA ILE A 134 2.01 14.16 -11.39
C ILE A 134 3.50 14.25 -11.76
N GLU A 135 3.83 14.19 -13.04
CA GLU A 135 5.23 14.22 -13.48
C GLU A 135 5.93 15.54 -13.11
N GLU A 136 5.24 16.67 -13.27
CA GLU A 136 5.79 17.99 -12.96
C GLU A 136 6.03 18.17 -11.45
N PHE A 137 5.12 17.67 -10.60
CA PHE A 137 5.31 17.71 -9.16
C PHE A 137 6.39 16.73 -8.68
N ASN A 138 6.47 15.54 -9.27
CA ASN A 138 7.51 14.55 -8.96
C ASN A 138 8.92 15.13 -9.21
N LYS A 139 9.12 15.82 -10.35
CA LYS A 139 10.38 16.51 -10.68
C LYS A 139 10.79 17.57 -9.65
N LYS A 140 9.84 18.08 -8.87
CA LYS A 140 10.03 19.12 -7.85
C LYS A 140 10.00 18.57 -6.42
N GLY A 141 10.13 17.26 -6.25
CA GLY A 141 10.22 16.61 -4.93
C GLY A 141 8.86 16.40 -4.25
N ILE A 142 7.76 16.48 -4.99
CA ILE A 142 6.42 16.10 -4.50
C ILE A 142 6.00 14.82 -5.22
N SER A 143 6.14 13.69 -4.54
CA SER A 143 5.67 12.39 -5.00
C SER A 143 4.15 12.31 -4.90
N ILE A 144 3.46 12.49 -6.01
CA ILE A 144 2.01 12.27 -6.08
C ILE A 144 1.77 10.80 -6.42
N MET A 145 1.30 10.05 -5.43
CA MET A 145 0.84 8.68 -5.64
C MET A 145 -0.66 8.67 -5.88
N PHE A 146 -1.12 7.67 -6.62
CA PHE A 146 -2.54 7.47 -6.83
C PHE A 146 -2.99 6.03 -6.59
N THR A 147 -4.27 5.90 -6.25
CA THR A 147 -5.01 4.65 -6.25
C THR A 147 -6.21 4.78 -7.16
N SER A 148 -6.70 3.66 -7.68
CA SER A 148 -7.94 3.63 -8.45
C SER A 148 -8.97 2.79 -7.71
N GLY A 149 -10.20 3.30 -7.63
CA GLY A 149 -11.35 2.57 -7.10
C GLY A 149 -12.15 1.87 -8.20
N THR A 150 -13.14 1.07 -7.80
CA THR A 150 -14.08 0.40 -8.72
C THR A 150 -15.00 1.37 -9.47
N SER A 151 -15.05 2.65 -9.06
CA SER A 151 -15.92 3.69 -9.65
C SER A 151 -15.29 4.53 -10.76
N GLY A 152 -14.07 4.22 -11.22
CA GLY A 152 -13.39 5.04 -12.23
C GLY A 152 -12.51 6.15 -11.65
N ARG A 153 -12.88 6.73 -10.49
CA ARG A 153 -12.20 7.89 -9.91
C ARG A 153 -10.94 7.50 -9.14
N PHE A 154 -9.87 8.25 -9.35
CA PHE A 154 -8.59 8.05 -8.65
C PHE A 154 -8.63 8.73 -7.27
N SER A 155 -7.82 8.23 -6.33
CA SER A 155 -7.46 8.99 -5.13
C SER A 155 -6.02 9.47 -5.30
N PHE A 156 -5.75 10.76 -5.09
CA PHE A 156 -4.40 11.33 -5.22
C PHE A 156 -3.87 11.78 -3.87
N ILE A 157 -2.67 11.30 -3.51
CA ILE A 157 -2.01 11.62 -2.25
C ILE A 157 -0.66 12.28 -2.54
N PRO A 158 -0.54 13.60 -2.35
CA PRO A 158 0.72 14.31 -2.54
C PRO A 158 1.62 14.11 -1.32
N ARG A 159 2.86 13.66 -1.54
CA ARG A 159 3.87 13.53 -0.49
C ARG A 159 5.11 14.32 -0.84
N ASP A 160 5.58 15.14 0.09
CA ASP A 160 6.95 15.65 -0.01
C ASP A 160 7.98 14.55 0.27
N THR A 161 9.25 14.83 -0.03
CA THR A 161 10.35 13.89 0.19
C THR A 161 10.41 13.36 1.63
N ARG A 162 10.13 14.22 2.62
CA ARG A 162 10.18 13.84 4.04
C ARG A 162 9.07 12.84 4.37
N SER A 163 7.83 13.15 4.03
CA SER A 163 6.68 12.25 4.20
C SER A 163 6.91 10.92 3.47
N TRP A 164 7.47 10.95 2.26
CA TRP A 164 7.76 9.74 1.50
C TRP A 164 8.85 8.87 2.14
N ASN A 165 9.93 9.48 2.63
CA ASN A 165 10.98 8.75 3.34
C ASN A 165 10.46 8.13 4.64
N ARG A 166 9.57 8.79 5.37
CA ARG A 166 8.94 8.24 6.57
C ARG A 166 8.08 7.01 6.27
N VAL A 167 7.30 7.04 5.18
CA VAL A 167 6.51 5.88 4.71
C VAL A 167 7.43 4.71 4.40
N ARG A 168 8.50 4.94 3.63
CA ARG A 168 9.48 3.91 3.27
C ARG A 168 10.14 3.32 4.50
N TYR A 169 10.60 4.16 5.44
CA TYR A 169 11.20 3.72 6.69
C TYR A 169 10.24 2.83 7.49
N SER A 170 8.99 3.27 7.69
CA SER A 170 7.97 2.51 8.42
C SER A 170 7.68 1.16 7.75
N ALA A 171 7.57 1.13 6.43
CA ALA A 171 7.32 -0.09 5.68
C ALA A 171 8.49 -1.08 5.74
N MET A 172 9.72 -0.58 5.60
CA MET A 172 10.93 -1.39 5.68
C MET A 172 11.12 -1.99 7.08
N LYS A 173 10.86 -1.22 8.15
CA LYS A 173 10.86 -1.75 9.53
C LYS A 173 9.85 -2.88 9.71
N SER A 174 8.68 -2.75 9.08
CA SER A 174 7.65 -3.80 9.12
C SER A 174 8.11 -5.08 8.43
N VAL A 175 8.73 -4.98 7.25
CA VAL A 175 9.30 -6.14 6.54
C VAL A 175 10.41 -6.79 7.37
N ILE A 176 11.35 -6.00 7.90
CA ILE A 176 12.51 -6.51 8.65
C ILE A 176 12.12 -7.23 9.95
N GLU A 177 11.07 -6.78 10.64
CA GLU A 177 10.68 -7.34 11.94
C GLU A 177 9.60 -8.44 11.87
N LEU A 178 8.81 -8.47 10.78
CA LEU A 178 7.69 -9.39 10.65
C LEU A 178 7.93 -10.52 9.64
N MET A 179 8.87 -10.36 8.70
CA MET A 179 9.30 -11.42 7.79
C MET A 179 10.66 -11.95 8.22
N ASP A 180 11.01 -13.16 7.76
CA ASP A 180 12.37 -13.66 7.84
C ASP A 180 13.24 -12.92 6.81
N TYR A 181 13.65 -11.69 7.11
CA TYR A 181 14.34 -10.82 6.17
C TYR A 181 15.82 -11.22 5.96
N ASN A 182 16.22 -11.36 4.69
CA ASN A 182 17.62 -11.55 4.29
C ASN A 182 17.94 -10.71 3.03
N PRO A 183 18.91 -9.78 3.09
CA PRO A 183 19.21 -8.87 1.97
C PRO A 183 19.74 -9.57 0.71
N ASN A 184 20.18 -10.83 0.81
CA ASN A 184 20.72 -11.61 -0.32
C ASN A 184 19.65 -12.41 -1.08
N ASP A 185 18.40 -12.34 -0.65
CA ASP A 185 17.30 -13.08 -1.26
C ASP A 185 17.04 -12.64 -2.70
N GLN A 186 16.55 -13.58 -3.51
CA GLN A 186 15.87 -13.21 -4.75
C GLN A 186 14.54 -12.53 -4.42
N VAL A 187 14.10 -11.60 -5.27
CA VAL A 187 12.79 -10.95 -5.14
C VAL A 187 12.07 -11.02 -6.47
N ILE A 188 10.83 -11.50 -6.46
CA ILE A 188 9.95 -11.46 -7.62
C ILE A 188 8.85 -10.45 -7.33
N LEU A 189 8.80 -9.36 -8.09
CA LEU A 189 7.75 -8.34 -8.00
C LEU A 189 6.68 -8.63 -9.05
N LEU A 190 5.55 -9.22 -8.63
CA LEU A 190 4.34 -9.45 -9.43
C LEU A 190 3.51 -8.16 -9.56
N ILE A 191 4.16 -7.10 -10.02
CA ILE A 191 3.61 -5.77 -10.24
C ILE A 191 4.31 -5.12 -11.44
N PRO A 192 3.79 -4.02 -12.00
CA PRO A 192 4.55 -3.16 -12.90
C PRO A 192 5.81 -2.63 -12.21
N ASP A 193 6.86 -2.34 -12.98
CA ASP A 193 8.11 -1.78 -12.45
C ASP A 193 7.84 -0.54 -11.59
N PRO A 194 8.13 -0.61 -10.27
CA PRO A 194 7.79 0.46 -9.35
C PRO A 194 8.58 1.75 -9.61
N ARG A 195 9.66 1.69 -10.40
CA ARG A 195 10.45 2.85 -10.82
C ARG A 195 9.79 3.64 -11.94
N GLN A 196 8.76 3.09 -12.57
CA GLN A 196 8.12 3.66 -13.76
C GLN A 196 6.68 4.13 -13.51
N THR A 197 6.09 3.85 -12.35
CA THR A 197 4.68 4.14 -12.05
C THR A 197 4.49 4.83 -10.69
N ASN A 198 3.42 5.63 -10.59
CA ASN A 198 2.97 6.30 -9.37
C ASN A 198 1.82 5.57 -8.66
N LEU A 199 1.53 4.34 -9.06
CA LEU A 199 0.56 3.50 -8.38
C LEU A 199 1.03 3.17 -6.98
N THR A 200 0.23 3.51 -5.98
CA THR A 200 0.58 3.34 -4.56
C THR A 200 1.10 1.94 -4.24
N ILE A 201 0.42 0.88 -4.70
CA ILE A 201 0.85 -0.50 -4.44
C ILE A 201 2.25 -0.77 -5.00
N ALA A 202 2.53 -0.30 -6.23
CA ALA A 202 3.81 -0.49 -6.87
C ALA A 202 4.88 0.35 -6.14
N SER A 203 4.59 1.62 -5.86
CA SER A 203 5.51 2.50 -5.13
C SER A 203 5.87 1.95 -3.75
N LEU A 204 4.94 1.32 -3.03
CA LEU A 204 5.21 0.67 -1.74
C LEU A 204 6.11 -0.56 -1.89
N PHE A 205 5.84 -1.45 -2.85
CA PHE A 205 6.75 -2.57 -3.15
C PHE A 205 8.11 -2.11 -3.70
N GLY A 206 8.21 -0.86 -4.15
CA GLY A 206 9.46 -0.20 -4.54
C GLY A 206 10.52 -0.17 -3.45
N ILE A 207 10.15 -0.28 -2.16
CA ILE A 207 11.12 -0.44 -1.06
C ILE A 207 12.02 -1.66 -1.22
N SER A 208 11.65 -2.62 -2.08
CA SER A 208 12.50 -3.77 -2.40
C SER A 208 13.86 -3.33 -2.96
N TYR A 209 13.91 -2.23 -3.72
CA TYR A 209 15.17 -1.67 -4.23
C TYR A 209 16.04 -1.01 -3.13
N ASP A 210 15.48 -0.80 -1.94
CA ASP A 210 16.22 -0.33 -0.76
C ASP A 210 16.66 -1.48 0.15
N LEU A 211 15.88 -2.55 0.18
CA LEU A 211 16.07 -3.71 1.05
C LEU A 211 17.02 -4.76 0.44
N TYR A 212 16.99 -4.95 -0.87
CA TYR A 212 17.69 -6.05 -1.54
C TYR A 212 18.67 -5.52 -2.59
N ASP A 213 19.65 -6.34 -2.96
CA ASP A 213 20.53 -6.02 -4.09
C ASP A 213 19.68 -5.93 -5.37
N PRO A 214 19.73 -4.81 -6.13
CA PRO A 214 18.99 -4.66 -7.37
C PRO A 214 19.20 -5.78 -8.40
N VAL A 215 20.34 -6.48 -8.38
CA VAL A 215 20.60 -7.62 -9.31
C VAL A 215 19.74 -8.85 -8.99
N ASN A 216 19.19 -8.92 -7.78
CA ASN A 216 18.33 -10.02 -7.31
C ASN A 216 16.83 -9.73 -7.51
N ILE A 217 16.46 -8.55 -8.02
CA ILE A 217 15.07 -8.11 -8.15
C ILE A 217 14.57 -8.34 -9.58
N HIS A 218 13.52 -9.16 -9.69
CA HIS A 218 12.89 -9.55 -10.95
C HIS A 218 11.46 -8.99 -10.99
N VAL A 219 11.22 -8.00 -11.85
CA VAL A 219 9.87 -7.44 -12.04
C VAL A 219 9.10 -8.26 -13.07
N ALA A 220 7.84 -8.61 -12.81
CA ALA A 220 6.99 -9.40 -13.69
C ALA A 220 6.61 -8.66 -14.99
N LEU A 221 6.37 -7.36 -14.90
CA LEU A 221 5.92 -6.53 -16.01
C LEU A 221 6.74 -5.24 -16.12
N ASP A 222 7.47 -5.10 -17.22
CA ASP A 222 8.25 -3.91 -17.56
C ASP A 222 7.41 -2.96 -18.43
N MET A 223 6.39 -2.33 -17.81
CA MET A 223 5.50 -1.38 -18.48
C MET A 223 5.09 -0.25 -17.53
N LYS A 224 5.13 0.98 -18.03
CA LYS A 224 4.62 2.17 -17.33
C LYS A 224 3.09 2.16 -17.32
N ILE A 225 2.50 2.13 -16.12
CA ILE A 225 1.05 2.26 -15.92
C ILE A 225 0.72 3.68 -15.48
N THR A 226 -0.01 4.41 -16.33
CA THR A 226 -0.44 5.80 -16.12
C THR A 226 -1.94 5.91 -15.82
N THR A 227 -2.42 7.07 -15.38
CA THR A 227 -3.87 7.28 -15.18
C THR A 227 -4.64 7.18 -16.50
N GLN A 228 -4.09 7.71 -17.59
CA GLN A 228 -4.66 7.56 -18.93
C GLN A 228 -4.77 6.09 -19.35
N PHE A 229 -3.72 5.30 -19.13
CA PHE A 229 -3.72 3.88 -19.45
C PHE A 229 -4.85 3.13 -18.74
N LEU A 230 -5.08 3.42 -17.46
CA LEU A 230 -6.13 2.77 -16.67
C LEU A 230 -7.54 3.21 -17.10
N ARG A 231 -7.74 4.48 -17.45
CA ARG A 231 -9.02 4.96 -18.02
C ARG A 231 -9.35 4.29 -19.35
N MET A 232 -8.35 4.16 -20.23
CA MET A 232 -8.53 3.50 -21.53
C MET A 232 -8.97 2.03 -21.40
N GLN A 233 -8.62 1.38 -20.29
CA GLN A 233 -8.93 -0.03 -20.03
C GLN A 233 -10.33 -0.24 -19.45
N ARG A 234 -10.99 0.84 -19.02
CA ARG A 234 -12.38 0.86 -18.51
C ARG A 234 -13.38 1.33 -19.56
N ASP A 235 -13.00 1.28 -20.83
CA ASP A 235 -13.74 1.83 -21.97
C ASP A 235 -14.05 3.34 -21.89
N GLU A 236 -13.42 4.08 -20.96
CA GLU A 236 -13.55 5.54 -20.80
C GLU A 236 -12.64 6.33 -21.78
N THR A 237 -12.48 5.80 -22.99
CA THR A 237 -11.61 6.37 -24.03
C THR A 237 -12.13 7.72 -24.52
N ILE A 238 -11.25 8.73 -24.55
CA ILE A 238 -11.57 10.05 -25.10
C ILE A 238 -10.95 10.15 -26.50
N GLY A 239 -11.83 10.18 -27.50
CA GLY A 239 -11.46 10.41 -28.89
C GLY A 239 -10.92 9.19 -29.63
N ILE A 240 -10.62 9.38 -30.91
CA ILE A 240 -10.32 8.29 -31.86
C ILE A 240 -8.93 7.69 -31.59
N SER A 241 -7.95 8.52 -31.21
CA SER A 241 -6.58 8.05 -30.95
C SER A 241 -6.51 7.09 -29.76
N GLU A 242 -7.22 7.39 -28.66
CA GLU A 242 -7.27 6.50 -27.50
C GLU A 242 -7.99 5.19 -27.81
N LYS A 243 -9.09 5.22 -28.59
CA LYS A 243 -9.79 4.00 -29.02
C LYS A 243 -8.89 3.06 -29.83
N ILE A 244 -8.09 3.60 -30.73
CA ILE A 244 -7.13 2.82 -31.52
C ILE A 244 -6.08 2.18 -30.60
N LYS A 245 -5.51 2.97 -29.68
CA LYS A 245 -4.52 2.47 -28.71
C LYS A 245 -5.11 1.41 -27.77
N ALA A 246 -6.32 1.61 -27.27
CA ALA A 246 -7.00 0.65 -26.39
C ALA A 246 -7.23 -0.69 -27.10
N LYS A 247 -7.69 -0.67 -28.36
CA LYS A 247 -7.87 -1.89 -29.17
C LYS A 247 -6.55 -2.61 -29.48
N ALA A 248 -5.48 -1.86 -29.77
CA ALA A 248 -4.16 -2.46 -29.95
C ALA A 248 -3.67 -3.11 -28.67
N LEU A 249 -3.87 -2.44 -27.53
CA LEU A 249 -3.44 -2.90 -26.22
C LEU A 249 -4.20 -4.15 -25.74
N SER A 250 -5.53 -4.21 -25.95
CA SER A 250 -6.32 -5.39 -25.60
C SER A 250 -5.92 -6.63 -26.39
N THR A 251 -5.42 -6.46 -27.62
CA THR A 251 -4.93 -7.56 -28.45
C THR A 251 -3.55 -8.06 -27.99
N ILE A 252 -2.70 -7.16 -27.51
CA ILE A 252 -1.30 -7.45 -27.13
C ILE A 252 -1.21 -7.92 -25.66
N SER A 253 -2.10 -7.46 -24.79
CA SER A 253 -2.09 -7.73 -23.35
C SER A 253 -2.03 -9.24 -23.01
N PRO A 254 -2.83 -10.14 -23.61
CA PRO A 254 -2.75 -11.58 -23.33
C PRO A 254 -1.38 -12.19 -23.64
N LEU A 255 -0.73 -11.76 -24.74
CA LEU A 255 0.59 -12.25 -25.13
C LEU A 255 1.67 -11.79 -24.14
N VAL A 256 1.61 -10.53 -23.72
CA VAL A 256 2.52 -9.96 -22.72
C VAL A 256 2.35 -10.67 -21.37
N GLN A 257 1.10 -10.91 -20.96
CA GLN A 257 0.80 -11.65 -19.73
C GLN A 257 1.31 -13.07 -19.78
N ARG A 258 1.01 -13.82 -20.86
CA ARG A 258 1.51 -15.19 -21.03
C ARG A 258 3.04 -15.26 -21.03
N THR A 259 3.70 -14.32 -21.70
CA THR A 259 5.17 -14.24 -21.73
C THR A 259 5.74 -13.94 -20.34
N SER A 260 5.09 -13.03 -19.59
CA SER A 260 5.43 -12.73 -18.20
C SER A 260 5.29 -13.97 -17.31
N ASP A 261 4.15 -14.67 -17.38
CA ASP A 261 3.89 -15.89 -16.60
C ASP A 261 4.95 -16.95 -16.86
N LEU A 262 5.23 -17.28 -18.13
CA LEU A 262 6.22 -18.29 -18.50
C LEU A 262 7.63 -17.93 -18.01
N ARG A 263 7.99 -16.64 -18.06
CA ARG A 263 9.28 -16.18 -17.53
C ARG A 263 9.37 -16.34 -16.02
N ILE A 264 8.30 -16.02 -15.28
CA ILE A 264 8.26 -16.21 -13.83
C ILE A 264 8.31 -17.70 -13.48
N MET A 265 7.58 -18.55 -14.19
CA MET A 265 7.64 -20.00 -14.00
C MET A 265 9.06 -20.54 -14.17
N HIS A 266 9.76 -20.13 -15.24
CA HIS A 266 11.13 -20.55 -15.48
C HIS A 266 12.11 -20.01 -14.41
N LEU A 267 11.87 -18.79 -13.94
CA LEU A 267 12.66 -18.20 -12.85
C LEU A 267 12.48 -19.00 -11.54
N LEU A 268 11.26 -19.42 -11.21
CA LEU A 268 10.99 -20.25 -10.04
C LEU A 268 11.72 -21.60 -10.11
N GLU A 269 11.68 -22.27 -11.27
CA GLU A 269 12.43 -23.51 -11.52
C GLU A 269 13.96 -23.30 -11.34
N HIS A 270 14.49 -22.18 -11.85
CA HIS A 270 15.91 -21.86 -11.71
C HIS A 270 16.32 -21.54 -10.26
N ILE A 271 15.47 -20.84 -9.51
CA ILE A 271 15.69 -20.52 -8.10
C ILE A 271 15.73 -21.81 -7.28
N GLU A 272 14.81 -22.73 -7.51
CA GLU A 272 14.82 -24.07 -6.89
C GLU A 272 16.12 -24.82 -7.21
N GLN A 273 16.49 -24.93 -8.49
CA GLN A 273 17.71 -25.63 -8.92
C GLN A 273 18.99 -25.04 -8.34
N SER A 274 19.02 -23.72 -8.11
CA SER A 274 20.16 -23.02 -7.52
C SER A 274 20.17 -23.04 -5.99
N GLY A 275 19.16 -23.64 -5.34
CA GLY A 275 19.02 -23.70 -3.89
C GLY A 275 18.88 -22.32 -3.24
N LYS A 276 18.42 -21.32 -4.00
CA LYS A 276 18.21 -19.95 -3.51
C LYS A 276 16.81 -19.82 -2.93
N ARG A 277 16.66 -18.89 -1.98
CA ARG A 277 15.35 -18.43 -1.47
C ARG A 277 14.87 -17.20 -2.21
N VAL A 278 13.55 -17.05 -2.30
CA VAL A 278 12.89 -15.94 -3.00
C VAL A 278 11.75 -15.34 -2.17
N ASN A 279 11.60 -14.03 -2.24
CA ASN A 279 10.42 -13.31 -1.76
C ASN A 279 9.53 -12.97 -2.97
N ILE A 280 8.34 -13.57 -3.06
CA ILE A 280 7.38 -13.30 -4.13
C ILE A 280 6.36 -12.28 -3.62
N CYS A 281 6.36 -11.09 -4.23
CA CYS A 281 5.64 -9.93 -3.74
C CYS A 281 4.65 -9.41 -4.80
N GLY A 282 3.38 -9.21 -4.45
CA GLY A 282 2.40 -8.60 -5.36
C GLY A 282 0.96 -9.03 -5.07
N PRO A 283 0.00 -8.71 -5.96
CA PRO A 283 -1.40 -9.08 -5.75
C PRO A 283 -1.63 -10.60 -5.82
N PRO A 284 -2.50 -11.16 -4.97
CA PRO A 284 -2.71 -12.60 -4.88
C PRO A 284 -3.23 -13.21 -6.19
N PHE A 285 -4.12 -12.50 -6.91
CA PHE A 285 -4.68 -13.00 -8.17
C PHE A 285 -3.63 -13.21 -9.28
N TRP A 286 -2.52 -12.46 -9.26
CA TRP A 286 -1.47 -12.60 -10.28
C TRP A 286 -0.68 -13.87 -10.00
N LEU A 287 -0.30 -14.08 -8.73
CA LEU A 287 0.34 -15.32 -8.31
C LEU A 287 -0.59 -16.52 -8.57
N ASP A 288 -1.88 -16.38 -8.27
CA ASP A 288 -2.89 -17.42 -8.52
C ASP A 288 -2.96 -17.85 -9.99
N ARG A 289 -2.93 -16.89 -10.93
CA ARG A 289 -2.89 -17.15 -12.37
C ARG A 289 -1.64 -17.94 -12.77
N ILE A 290 -0.47 -17.55 -12.25
CA ILE A 290 0.79 -18.25 -12.53
C ILE A 290 0.73 -19.68 -11.99
N ILE A 291 0.22 -19.86 -10.77
CA ILE A 291 0.07 -21.18 -10.16
C ILE A 291 -0.92 -22.06 -10.94
N GLU A 292 -2.07 -21.54 -11.38
CA GLU A 292 -3.00 -22.29 -12.25
C GLU A 292 -2.31 -22.77 -13.54
N ARG A 293 -1.49 -21.92 -14.16
CA ARG A 293 -0.73 -22.29 -15.35
C ARG A 293 0.28 -23.39 -15.04
N MET A 294 1.02 -23.28 -13.94
CA MET A 294 1.95 -24.32 -13.48
C MET A 294 1.23 -25.66 -13.27
N LYS A 295 0.10 -25.68 -12.55
CA LYS A 295 -0.71 -26.89 -12.33
C LYS A 295 -1.20 -27.49 -13.64
N LYS A 296 -1.71 -26.67 -14.57
CA LYS A 296 -2.15 -27.13 -15.91
C LYS A 296 -1.01 -27.74 -16.74
N GLU A 297 0.21 -27.24 -16.57
CA GLU A 297 1.41 -27.76 -17.24
C GLU A 297 2.10 -28.90 -16.46
N GLY A 298 1.56 -29.31 -15.30
CA GLY A 298 2.15 -30.35 -14.45
C GLY A 298 3.50 -29.94 -13.84
N LYS A 299 3.73 -28.63 -13.64
CA LYS A 299 4.96 -28.05 -13.11
C LYS A 299 4.80 -27.70 -11.63
N PHE A 300 5.75 -28.14 -10.83
CA PHE A 300 5.80 -27.92 -9.39
C PHE A 300 7.24 -27.58 -9.01
N VAL A 301 7.41 -26.70 -8.03
CA VAL A 301 8.72 -26.39 -7.43
C VAL A 301 8.62 -26.53 -5.92
N HIS A 302 9.74 -26.72 -5.24
CA HIS A 302 9.81 -26.87 -3.80
C HIS A 302 10.76 -25.82 -3.19
N LEU A 303 10.17 -24.78 -2.61
CA LEU A 303 10.87 -23.59 -2.11
C LEU A 303 10.60 -23.35 -0.60
N PRO A 304 10.94 -24.28 0.30
CA PRO A 304 10.53 -24.22 1.71
C PRO A 304 11.11 -23.03 2.50
N GLU A 305 12.22 -22.47 2.01
CA GLU A 305 12.89 -21.29 2.58
C GLU A 305 12.44 -19.95 1.98
N SER A 306 11.48 -19.98 1.05
CA SER A 306 10.96 -18.78 0.37
C SER A 306 9.73 -18.23 1.07
N GLN A 307 9.34 -16.99 0.74
CA GLN A 307 8.20 -16.31 1.36
C GLN A 307 7.31 -15.67 0.31
N ILE A 308 6.04 -15.50 0.65
CA ILE A 308 5.07 -14.72 -0.12
C ILE A 308 4.72 -13.46 0.67
N LEU A 309 4.69 -12.31 0.00
CA LEU A 309 4.10 -11.08 0.53
C LEU A 309 3.04 -10.55 -0.44
N THR A 310 1.78 -10.84 -0.15
CA THR A 310 0.67 -10.31 -0.94
C THR A 310 0.19 -8.96 -0.44
N GLY A 311 -0.43 -8.18 -1.33
CA GLY A 311 -1.03 -6.90 -0.98
C GLY A 311 -2.09 -6.46 -1.99
N GLY A 312 -2.99 -5.58 -1.56
CA GLY A 312 -4.05 -5.03 -2.41
C GLY A 312 -5.27 -5.93 -2.65
N GLY A 313 -5.23 -7.19 -2.19
CA GLY A 313 -6.37 -8.13 -2.14
C GLY A 313 -6.84 -8.68 -3.50
N TRP A 314 -7.91 -9.47 -3.47
CA TRP A 314 -8.59 -10.12 -4.61
C TRP A 314 -9.56 -9.20 -5.38
N LYS A 315 -9.34 -7.88 -5.32
CA LYS A 315 -10.39 -6.85 -5.43
C LYS A 315 -11.07 -6.64 -6.80
N ALA A 316 -10.79 -7.46 -7.81
CA ALA A 316 -11.47 -7.37 -9.10
C ALA A 316 -12.64 -8.35 -9.27
N ASP A 317 -12.76 -9.37 -8.41
CA ASP A 317 -13.88 -10.32 -8.53
C ASP A 317 -14.09 -11.02 -7.18
N GLU A 318 -14.82 -10.39 -6.25
CA GLU A 318 -15.16 -10.99 -4.95
C GLU A 318 -15.86 -12.35 -5.12
N ASN A 319 -16.54 -12.58 -6.25
CA ASN A 319 -17.20 -13.84 -6.58
C ASN A 319 -16.23 -14.97 -7.00
N LYS A 320 -14.99 -14.65 -7.40
CA LYS A 320 -13.93 -15.61 -7.70
C LYS A 320 -12.83 -15.65 -6.65
N ARG A 321 -13.01 -14.93 -5.53
CA ARG A 321 -12.07 -14.94 -4.42
C ARG A 321 -12.00 -16.35 -3.83
N LEU A 322 -10.85 -16.99 -3.97
CA LEU A 322 -10.53 -18.14 -3.13
C LEU A 322 -10.46 -17.66 -1.67
N PRO A 323 -11.04 -18.41 -0.72
CA PRO A 323 -10.72 -18.23 0.69
C PRO A 323 -9.21 -18.17 0.87
N GLU A 324 -8.70 -17.30 1.73
CA GLU A 324 -7.26 -17.06 1.85
C GLU A 324 -6.52 -18.36 2.22
N GLU A 325 -7.14 -19.21 3.04
CA GLU A 325 -6.65 -20.55 3.37
C GLU A 325 -6.50 -21.46 2.14
N ALA A 326 -7.52 -21.54 1.28
CA ALA A 326 -7.45 -22.34 0.06
C ALA A 326 -6.36 -21.82 -0.91
N PHE A 327 -6.13 -20.49 -0.94
CA PHE A 327 -5.03 -19.94 -1.72
C PHE A 327 -3.66 -20.32 -1.15
N ARG A 328 -3.50 -20.30 0.18
CA ARG A 328 -2.26 -20.74 0.84
C ARG A 328 -1.99 -22.23 0.62
N GLU A 329 -3.01 -23.07 0.72
CA GLU A 329 -2.89 -24.51 0.41
C GLU A 329 -2.41 -24.73 -1.03
N LYS A 330 -2.96 -23.99 -1.99
CA LYS A 330 -2.58 -24.06 -3.40
C LYS A 330 -1.13 -23.58 -3.64
N VAL A 331 -0.70 -22.52 -2.93
CA VAL A 331 0.69 -22.05 -2.94
C VAL A 331 1.62 -23.12 -2.38
N GLU A 332 1.28 -23.73 -1.25
CA GLU A 332 2.07 -24.79 -0.62
C GLU A 332 2.18 -26.03 -1.53
N GLU A 333 1.06 -26.47 -2.12
CA GLU A 333 1.02 -27.60 -3.05
C GLU A 333 1.92 -27.38 -4.27
N THR A 334 1.91 -26.16 -4.84
CA THR A 334 2.57 -25.90 -6.14
C THR A 334 4.01 -25.41 -6.02
N LEU A 335 4.29 -24.62 -4.98
CA LEU A 335 5.59 -23.98 -4.77
C LEU A 335 6.36 -24.53 -3.57
N GLY A 336 5.75 -25.38 -2.75
CA GLY A 336 6.37 -25.93 -1.55
C GLY A 336 6.69 -24.88 -0.47
N ILE A 337 6.07 -23.71 -0.54
CA ILE A 337 6.23 -22.63 0.44
C ILE A 337 5.24 -22.86 1.59
N PRO A 338 5.71 -23.03 2.84
CA PRO A 338 4.84 -23.25 3.99
C PRO A 338 3.87 -22.10 4.23
N GLN A 339 2.66 -22.40 4.72
CA GLN A 339 1.63 -21.39 4.91
C GLN A 339 2.04 -20.31 5.91
N GLU A 340 2.84 -20.63 6.94
CA GLU A 340 3.35 -19.66 7.91
C GLU A 340 4.29 -18.61 7.31
N ARG A 341 4.84 -18.87 6.10
CA ARG A 341 5.66 -17.93 5.32
C ARG A 341 4.86 -17.16 4.27
N TYR A 342 3.53 -17.28 4.32
CA TYR A 342 2.61 -16.44 3.59
C TYR A 342 2.23 -15.21 4.43
N HIS A 343 2.63 -14.05 3.95
CA HIS A 343 2.26 -12.77 4.52
C HIS A 343 1.30 -12.01 3.59
N ASP A 344 0.37 -11.28 4.18
CA ASP A 344 -0.48 -10.29 3.52
C ASP A 344 -0.25 -8.92 4.15
N VAL A 345 -0.35 -7.87 3.34
CA VAL A 345 -0.20 -6.49 3.79
C VAL A 345 -1.50 -5.72 3.61
N TYR A 346 -2.04 -5.24 4.73
CA TYR A 346 -3.07 -4.21 4.70
C TYR A 346 -2.40 -2.84 4.65
N ALA A 347 -2.71 -2.09 3.60
CA ALA A 347 -2.18 -0.77 3.35
C ALA A 347 -3.16 0.03 2.50
N MET A 348 -3.04 1.35 2.58
CA MET A 348 -3.81 2.28 1.76
C MET A 348 -2.98 3.52 1.47
N SER A 349 -3.34 4.26 0.43
CA SER A 349 -2.58 5.43 -0.01
C SER A 349 -2.54 6.55 1.00
N GLU A 350 -3.52 6.62 1.88
CA GLU A 350 -3.72 7.64 2.90
C GLU A 350 -2.90 7.37 4.17
N CYS A 351 -2.49 6.12 4.41
CA CYS A 351 -1.73 5.73 5.58
C CYS A 351 -0.23 5.68 5.26
N SER A 352 0.61 6.13 6.19
CA SER A 352 2.07 6.12 6.05
C SER A 352 2.72 4.89 6.67
N SER A 353 1.93 3.92 7.11
CA SER A 353 2.38 2.64 7.64
C SER A 353 1.68 1.47 6.94
N VAL A 354 2.34 0.33 6.93
CA VAL A 354 1.82 -0.93 6.35
C VAL A 354 1.64 -1.97 7.45
N PHE A 355 0.57 -2.74 7.37
CA PHE A 355 0.13 -3.64 8.43
C PHE A 355 0.36 -5.06 7.93
N LEU A 356 1.56 -5.58 8.18
CA LEU A 356 1.97 -6.89 7.69
C LEU A 356 1.38 -7.99 8.59
N SER A 357 0.94 -9.10 7.98
CA SER A 357 0.47 -10.25 8.73
C SER A 357 1.61 -11.05 9.33
N CYS A 358 1.40 -11.59 10.54
CA CYS A 358 2.31 -12.58 11.12
C CYS A 358 2.06 -13.98 10.53
N GLU A 359 2.77 -14.97 11.08
CA GLU A 359 2.67 -16.39 10.76
C GLU A 359 1.26 -16.96 11.04
N GLY A 360 0.49 -16.28 11.89
CA GLY A 360 -0.92 -16.57 12.16
C GLY A 360 -1.91 -15.72 11.34
N HIS A 361 -1.42 -14.97 10.34
CA HIS A 361 -2.17 -14.14 9.40
C HIS A 361 -2.89 -12.90 9.99
N TYR A 362 -2.67 -12.61 11.27
CA TYR A 362 -3.11 -11.37 11.91
C TYR A 362 -2.20 -10.21 11.52
N LYS A 363 -2.79 -9.07 11.12
CA LYS A 363 -2.07 -7.93 10.56
C LYS A 363 -1.64 -6.98 11.67
N HIS A 364 -0.34 -6.93 11.96
CA HIS A 364 0.18 -6.12 13.05
C HIS A 364 0.10 -4.63 12.73
N ILE A 365 -0.49 -3.87 13.65
CA ILE A 365 -0.60 -2.41 13.54
C ILE A 365 0.72 -1.82 14.08
N PRO A 366 1.49 -1.05 13.29
CA PRO A 366 2.71 -0.42 13.80
C PRO A 366 2.42 0.55 14.95
N PRO A 367 3.36 0.76 15.90
CA PRO A 367 3.18 1.68 17.02
C PRO A 367 3.08 3.15 16.59
N LEU A 368 3.32 3.43 15.32
CA LEU A 368 3.22 4.74 14.71
C LEU A 368 1.78 5.13 14.37
N ILE A 369 0.83 4.21 14.54
CA ILE A 369 -0.58 4.42 14.24
C ILE A 369 -1.38 4.30 15.54
N ILE A 370 -2.31 5.23 15.77
CA ILE A 370 -3.37 5.05 16.77
C ILE A 370 -4.60 4.51 16.04
N PRO A 371 -4.90 3.22 16.17
CA PRO A 371 -6.07 2.63 15.54
C PRO A 371 -7.36 3.00 16.28
N LEU A 372 -8.43 3.20 15.52
CA LEU A 372 -9.76 3.48 16.02
C LEU A 372 -10.76 2.55 15.31
N ILE A 373 -11.74 2.07 16.07
CA ILE A 373 -12.92 1.40 15.52
C ILE A 373 -14.08 2.34 15.78
N LEU A 374 -14.90 2.62 14.76
CA LEU A 374 -16.04 3.53 14.88
C LEU A 374 -17.35 2.78 14.61
N ASP A 375 -18.42 3.14 15.32
CA ASP A 375 -19.78 2.73 15.00
C ASP A 375 -20.37 3.56 13.84
N GLU A 376 -21.67 3.36 13.55
CA GLU A 376 -22.36 4.10 12.47
C GLU A 376 -22.50 5.60 12.76
N ASP A 377 -22.55 5.98 14.03
CA ASP A 377 -22.65 7.36 14.51
C ASP A 377 -21.26 8.01 14.72
N LEU A 378 -20.19 7.32 14.30
CA LEU A 378 -18.79 7.72 14.45
C LEU A 378 -18.29 7.80 15.90
N ASN A 379 -18.96 7.13 16.84
CA ASN A 379 -18.43 6.97 18.19
C ASN A 379 -17.35 5.89 18.22
N GLN A 380 -16.34 6.11 19.05
CA GLN A 380 -15.25 5.16 19.22
C GLN A 380 -15.71 3.91 19.98
N LEU A 381 -15.44 2.76 19.37
CA LEU A 381 -15.55 1.42 19.92
C LEU A 381 -14.19 0.96 20.49
N GLY A 382 -14.24 -0.01 21.41
CA GLY A 382 -13.07 -0.63 22.00
C GLY A 382 -12.51 -1.78 21.17
N TYR A 383 -11.40 -2.36 21.64
CA TYR A 383 -10.89 -3.63 21.11
C TYR A 383 -11.94 -4.74 21.18
N GLU A 384 -11.75 -5.78 20.36
CA GLU A 384 -12.66 -6.92 20.18
C GLU A 384 -14.02 -6.58 19.55
N GLN A 385 -14.30 -5.32 19.27
CA GLN A 385 -15.49 -4.89 18.55
C GLN A 385 -15.24 -4.81 17.05
N VAL A 386 -16.32 -4.94 16.28
CA VAL A 386 -16.29 -4.83 14.82
C VAL A 386 -16.93 -3.52 14.41
N GLY A 387 -16.24 -2.73 13.59
CA GLY A 387 -16.75 -1.44 13.14
C GLY A 387 -15.91 -0.87 12.00
N ARG A 388 -16.16 0.39 11.69
CA ARG A 388 -15.42 1.12 10.65
C ARG A 388 -14.02 1.44 11.13
N PHE A 389 -13.01 1.13 10.32
CA PHE A 389 -11.64 1.44 10.65
C PHE A 389 -11.35 2.94 10.49
N ALA A 390 -10.66 3.51 11.46
CA ALA A 390 -10.11 4.85 11.38
C ALA A 390 -8.75 4.87 12.07
N PHE A 391 -7.95 5.90 11.82
CA PHE A 391 -6.63 6.01 12.44
C PHE A 391 -6.13 7.45 12.54
N ILE A 392 -5.20 7.64 13.47
CA ILE A 392 -4.36 8.84 13.57
C ILE A 392 -2.93 8.43 13.20
N ASP A 393 -2.46 8.97 12.08
CA ASP A 393 -1.10 8.81 11.56
C ASP A 393 -0.38 10.18 11.61
N PRO A 394 0.63 10.37 12.47
CA PRO A 394 1.35 11.62 12.58
C PRO A 394 2.53 11.74 11.59
N LEU A 395 2.82 10.71 10.79
CA LEU A 395 4.00 10.68 9.93
C LEU A 395 3.97 11.65 8.75
N PRO A 396 2.85 11.89 8.03
CA PRO A 396 2.87 12.76 6.86
C PRO A 396 2.91 14.22 7.27
N ASP A 397 3.93 14.97 6.84
CA ASP A 397 3.96 16.44 6.97
C ASP A 397 3.16 17.10 5.84
N SER A 398 2.92 16.38 4.74
CA SER A 398 2.36 16.88 3.50
C SER A 398 0.83 16.87 3.43
N TYR A 399 0.14 16.12 4.29
CA TYR A 399 -1.33 16.07 4.37
C TYR A 399 -1.75 15.53 5.75
N PRO A 400 -2.96 15.84 6.26
CA PRO A 400 -3.40 15.36 7.57
C PRO A 400 -3.68 13.86 7.55
N GLY A 401 -2.91 13.07 8.30
CA GLY A 401 -3.03 11.61 8.39
C GLY A 401 -4.12 11.10 9.35
N PHE A 402 -5.20 11.85 9.57
CA PHE A 402 -6.26 11.52 10.53
C PHE A 402 -7.49 11.04 9.77
N ILE A 403 -7.62 9.74 9.52
CA ILE A 403 -8.46 9.22 8.43
C ILE A 403 -9.54 8.26 8.94
N ILE A 404 -10.76 8.40 8.42
CA ILE A 404 -11.84 7.39 8.48
C ILE A 404 -11.84 6.63 7.15
N THR A 405 -11.73 5.31 7.20
CA THR A 405 -11.68 4.49 6.00
C THR A 405 -13.07 3.95 5.62
N GLY A 406 -13.20 3.46 4.39
CA GLY A 406 -14.34 2.63 3.97
C GLY A 406 -14.22 1.15 4.35
N ASP A 407 -13.30 0.77 5.25
CA ASP A 407 -13.07 -0.63 5.64
C ASP A 407 -13.75 -0.96 6.98
N ARG A 408 -14.22 -2.20 7.08
CA ARG A 408 -14.81 -2.80 8.28
C ARG A 408 -13.85 -3.83 8.84
N VAL A 409 -13.42 -3.63 10.08
CA VAL A 409 -12.39 -4.43 10.73
C VAL A 409 -12.81 -4.83 12.14
N LYS A 410 -12.15 -5.86 12.65
CA LYS A 410 -12.04 -6.15 14.08
C LYS A 410 -10.58 -5.92 14.49
N ILE A 411 -10.35 -5.24 15.61
CA ILE A 411 -9.01 -5.04 16.17
C ILE A 411 -8.91 -5.80 17.49
N LEU A 412 -7.90 -6.66 17.60
CA LEU A 412 -7.56 -7.36 18.83
C LEU A 412 -6.46 -6.57 19.55
N GLU A 413 -6.55 -6.48 20.87
CA GLU A 413 -5.54 -5.78 21.68
C GLU A 413 -4.18 -6.49 21.61
N ARG A 414 -4.18 -7.81 21.42
CA ARG A 414 -2.99 -8.66 21.30
C ARG A 414 -3.19 -9.73 20.25
N CYS A 415 -2.11 -10.11 19.57
CA CYS A 415 -2.12 -11.22 18.65
C CYS A 415 -2.33 -12.56 19.39
N PRO A 416 -3.28 -13.42 18.96
CA PRO A 416 -3.49 -14.73 19.61
C PRO A 416 -2.51 -15.81 19.11
N LYS A 417 -1.64 -15.51 18.13
CA LYS A 417 -0.78 -16.50 17.46
C LYS A 417 0.71 -16.27 17.66
N CYS A 418 1.15 -15.04 17.83
CA CYS A 418 2.57 -14.71 18.04
C CYS A 418 2.78 -13.94 19.34
N GLN A 419 4.04 -13.80 19.76
CA GLN A 419 4.42 -13.15 21.02
C GLN A 419 4.74 -11.66 20.87
N ARG A 420 4.56 -11.10 19.67
CA ARG A 420 4.81 -9.67 19.41
C ARG A 420 3.77 -8.82 20.16
N GLU A 421 4.20 -7.69 20.70
CA GLU A 421 3.34 -6.75 21.40
C GLU A 421 2.47 -5.95 20.42
N GLY A 422 1.46 -5.27 20.99
CA GLY A 422 0.60 -4.34 20.26
C GLY A 422 -0.62 -4.98 19.62
N PRO A 423 -1.54 -4.14 19.13
CA PRO A 423 -2.79 -4.58 18.54
C PRO A 423 -2.59 -5.12 17.13
N VAL A 424 -3.54 -5.95 16.71
CA VAL A 424 -3.59 -6.53 15.37
C VAL A 424 -4.98 -6.35 14.77
N LEU A 425 -5.06 -6.18 13.45
CA LEU A 425 -6.31 -6.44 12.74
C LEU A 425 -6.51 -7.96 12.68
N ASP A 426 -7.77 -8.36 12.76
CA ASP A 426 -8.18 -9.73 12.44
C ASP A 426 -7.79 -10.09 10.98
N VAL A 427 -7.75 -11.39 10.69
CA VAL A 427 -7.30 -11.91 9.39
C VAL A 427 -8.12 -11.30 8.25
N GLU A 428 -9.44 -11.27 8.42
CA GLU A 428 -10.38 -10.73 7.44
C GLU A 428 -10.63 -9.24 7.62
N VAL A 429 -10.38 -8.49 6.54
CA VAL A 429 -10.79 -7.09 6.38
C VAL A 429 -11.83 -7.02 5.27
N THR A 430 -12.95 -6.39 5.55
CA THR A 430 -14.08 -6.24 4.61
C THR A 430 -14.38 -4.76 4.35
N ARG A 431 -15.29 -4.46 3.42
CA ARG A 431 -15.75 -3.09 3.16
C ARG A 431 -17.00 -2.78 3.96
N MET A 432 -17.18 -1.51 4.34
CA MET A 432 -18.46 -1.03 4.84
C MET A 432 -19.52 -1.10 3.71
N PRO A 433 -20.79 -1.42 4.01
CA PRO A 433 -21.86 -1.36 3.01
C PRO A 433 -21.91 0.00 2.31
N GLY A 434 -22.08 0.01 0.99
CA GLY A 434 -22.10 1.23 0.17
C GLY A 434 -20.74 1.91 -0.01
N SER A 435 -19.65 1.39 0.58
CA SER A 435 -18.30 1.87 0.30
C SER A 435 -17.72 1.17 -0.92
N GLU A 436 -17.32 1.96 -1.93
CA GLU A 436 -16.70 1.46 -3.17
C GLU A 436 -15.51 0.54 -2.89
N GLY A 437 -15.26 -0.47 -3.73
CA GLY A 437 -13.99 -1.19 -3.70
C GLY A 437 -12.82 -0.24 -3.98
N ARG A 438 -11.76 -0.26 -3.16
CA ARG A 438 -10.56 0.56 -3.34
C ARG A 438 -9.33 -0.30 -3.57
N GLY A 439 -8.49 0.04 -4.55
CA GLY A 439 -7.10 -0.44 -4.60
C GLY A 439 -6.59 -0.68 -6.00
N CYS A 440 -5.34 -0.27 -6.25
CA CYS A 440 -4.64 -0.46 -7.52
C CYS A 440 -4.63 -1.92 -8.00
N ALA A 441 -4.68 -2.88 -7.07
CA ALA A 441 -4.75 -4.31 -7.39
C ALA A 441 -6.02 -4.70 -8.15
N ALA A 442 -7.19 -4.09 -7.86
CA ALA A 442 -8.41 -4.33 -8.62
C ALA A 442 -8.21 -3.96 -10.09
N VAL A 443 -7.58 -2.82 -10.34
CA VAL A 443 -7.30 -2.38 -11.71
C VAL A 443 -6.30 -3.28 -12.39
N MET A 444 -5.26 -3.73 -11.67
CA MET A 444 -4.31 -4.71 -12.21
C MET A 444 -5.01 -6.02 -12.60
N ALA A 445 -6.02 -6.45 -11.86
CA ALA A 445 -6.80 -7.61 -12.23
C ALA A 445 -7.76 -7.34 -13.40
N GLU A 446 -8.41 -6.16 -13.49
CA GLU A 446 -9.17 -5.76 -14.70
C GLU A 446 -8.30 -5.83 -15.97
N LEU A 447 -7.06 -5.31 -15.91
CA LEU A 447 -6.08 -5.38 -17.00
C LEU A 447 -5.76 -6.83 -17.42
N MET A 448 -5.87 -7.76 -16.49
CA MET A 448 -5.52 -9.17 -16.65
C MET A 448 -6.71 -10.07 -16.97
N GLN A 449 -7.93 -9.64 -16.66
CA GLN A 449 -9.18 -10.34 -16.94
C GLN A 449 -9.64 -10.22 -18.40
N GLN A 450 -8.94 -9.44 -19.25
CA GLN A 450 -9.20 -9.45 -20.70
C GLN A 450 -8.93 -10.81 -21.35
N ASP A 451 -8.39 -11.79 -20.62
CA ASP A 451 -8.61 -13.22 -20.85
C ASP A 451 -9.84 -13.68 -20.04
N GLY A 452 -11.02 -13.66 -20.66
CA GLY A 452 -12.27 -14.03 -19.99
C GLY A 452 -13.50 -14.26 -20.85
N GLU A 453 -13.53 -13.82 -22.11
CA GLU A 453 -14.47 -14.40 -23.09
C GLU A 453 -13.73 -15.47 -23.90
N GLU A 454 -13.88 -16.72 -23.46
CA GLU A 454 -13.80 -17.83 -24.40
C GLU A 454 -14.77 -17.52 -25.55
N TYR A 455 -14.23 -17.11 -26.71
CA TYR A 455 -14.92 -17.28 -27.98
C TYR A 455 -15.10 -18.79 -28.23
N ASN A 456 -16.02 -19.42 -27.49
CA ASN A 456 -16.57 -20.73 -27.77
C ASN A 456 -17.56 -20.64 -28.94
N THR A 457 -17.14 -20.05 -30.05
CA THR A 457 -17.77 -20.24 -31.35
C THR A 457 -16.73 -20.01 -32.44
N PHE A 458 -16.16 -21.10 -32.95
CA PHE A 458 -15.65 -21.07 -34.32
C PHE A 458 -16.83 -20.74 -35.23
N PRO A 459 -16.76 -19.73 -36.13
CA PRO A 459 -17.72 -19.63 -37.20
C PRO A 459 -17.52 -20.83 -38.13
N VAL A 460 -18.43 -21.78 -38.02
CA VAL A 460 -18.72 -22.73 -39.08
C VAL A 460 -19.62 -21.96 -40.06
N GLY A 461 -19.11 -21.69 -41.26
CA GLY A 461 -19.84 -21.00 -42.33
C GLY A 461 -18.97 -20.03 -43.11
#